data_AF-A6UU21-F1
#
_entry.id   AF-A6UU21-F1
#
_cell.length_a   1.000
_cell.length_b   1.000
_cell.length_c   1.000
_cell.angle_alpha   90.00
_cell.angle_beta   90.00
_cell.angle_gamma   90.00
#
_symmetry.space_group_name_H-M   'P 1'
#
loop_
_entity.id
_entity.type
_entity.pdbx_description
1 polymer ?
#
loop_
_entity_poly.entity_id
_entity_poly.type
_entity_poly.pdbx_seq_one_letter_code
_entity_poly.pdbx_strand_id
1 'polypeptide(L)'
;MGKGNKEEILVITSLLLFVQGYLYVNIIPVMIGIGILLYILTIRISFNPEIEIAMINPKYEFVDNEYINLKFKIKNNSKIPYNIEIKNNNFYFDWDFEKTTVNKQEEIEYGVKLTPKKTGSFNFKDFEFRISDINNIYFKDIKLNYEYAFEVYPSIDSLKKQMKINKNIKLGKEMLDDIKMGVRNVEFEELRDYVVGEDYRFIDWNASSKKDRLIVKTFLSEKEAPTYILVDVSSEFRRELQLNKSKVKHISAIVQGMINSVVARKKQCIVIFFDNNSIKETMQVYNIDSVKKTINKYLKPIRGFPNLNFRKRKENKLIYQINKNIVGGNVIIITDGALRYNELINLHKELKNKNTDLYIISLNSILYLGDSQLNKDTIPKIYKKYIEREQIINQLNYLCPTIDIGPKDKIGGKL
;
A
#
# COMPACT_ATOMS: atom_id res chain seq x y z
N MET A 1 30.59 -33.81 1.19
CA MET A 1 31.35 -33.42 2.39
C MET A 1 32.15 -32.18 2.01
N GLY A 2 31.83 -31.05 2.60
CA GLY A 2 32.60 -29.82 2.41
C GLY A 2 33.83 -29.84 3.32
N LYS A 3 34.93 -29.27 2.84
CA LYS A 3 36.12 -29.00 3.65
C LYS A 3 36.02 -27.57 4.17
N GLY A 4 36.20 -27.37 5.48
CA GLY A 4 36.31 -26.03 6.05
C GLY A 4 37.75 -25.51 5.95
N ASN A 5 37.93 -24.19 5.96
CA ASN A 5 39.24 -23.53 5.98
C ASN A 5 40.16 -24.04 7.12
N LYS A 6 39.58 -24.62 8.18
CA LYS A 6 40.33 -25.20 9.32
C LYS A 6 41.15 -26.42 8.93
N GLU A 7 40.67 -27.29 8.02
CA GLU A 7 41.46 -28.45 7.56
C GLU A 7 42.74 -27.96 6.88
N GLU A 8 42.62 -26.99 5.97
CA GLU A 8 43.74 -26.42 5.23
C GLU A 8 44.76 -25.78 6.17
N ILE A 9 44.30 -24.98 7.15
CA ILE A 9 45.17 -24.37 8.16
C ILE A 9 45.91 -25.45 8.97
N LEU A 10 45.23 -26.52 9.41
CA LEU A 10 45.86 -27.58 10.19
C LEU A 10 46.87 -28.39 9.36
N VAL A 11 46.58 -28.63 8.08
CA VAL A 11 47.51 -29.29 7.15
C VAL A 11 48.73 -28.42 6.92
N ILE A 12 48.56 -27.12 6.63
CA ILE A 12 49.68 -26.18 6.46
C ILE A 12 50.50 -26.09 7.75
N THR A 13 49.85 -26.01 8.92
CA THR A 13 50.53 -26.00 10.23
C THR A 13 51.36 -27.26 10.43
N SER A 14 50.82 -28.43 10.08
CA SER A 14 51.57 -29.70 10.13
C SER A 14 52.79 -29.66 9.20
N LEU A 15 52.65 -29.15 7.97
CA LEU A 15 53.75 -28.99 7.02
C LEU A 15 54.84 -28.04 7.53
N LEU A 16 54.46 -26.91 8.14
CA LEU A 16 55.42 -25.97 8.72
C LEU A 16 56.18 -26.60 9.90
N LEU A 17 55.51 -27.39 10.74
CA LEU A 17 56.15 -28.13 11.83
C LEU A 17 57.14 -29.17 11.32
N PHE A 18 56.86 -29.83 10.18
CA PHE A 18 57.83 -30.72 9.54
C PHE A 18 59.07 -29.97 9.06
N VAL A 19 58.89 -28.82 8.37
CA VAL A 19 60.00 -27.98 7.91
C VAL A 19 60.86 -27.50 9.09
N GLN A 20 60.22 -27.02 10.15
CA GLN A 20 60.92 -26.58 11.36
C GLN A 20 61.70 -27.74 12.01
N GLY A 21 61.07 -28.89 12.19
CA GLY A 21 61.72 -30.06 12.78
C GLY A 21 62.94 -30.51 11.99
N TYR A 22 62.87 -30.45 10.65
CA TYR A 22 63.99 -30.73 9.77
C TYR A 22 65.13 -29.70 9.90
N LEU A 23 64.83 -28.40 9.83
CA LEU A 23 65.84 -27.33 9.85
C LEU A 23 66.63 -27.29 11.18
N TYR A 24 65.98 -27.59 12.30
CA TYR A 24 66.59 -27.54 13.63
C TYR A 24 67.03 -28.93 14.14
N VAL A 25 66.89 -29.99 13.33
CA VAL A 25 67.20 -31.37 13.72
C VAL A 25 66.51 -31.76 15.03
N ASN A 26 65.22 -31.40 15.16
CA ASN A 26 64.41 -31.63 16.36
C ASN A 26 63.19 -32.49 16.02
N ILE A 27 63.03 -33.62 16.72
CA ILE A 27 61.93 -34.56 16.48
C ILE A 27 60.58 -34.10 17.06
N ILE A 28 60.57 -33.18 18.03
CA ILE A 28 59.35 -32.76 18.72
C ILE A 28 58.33 -32.12 17.75
N PRO A 29 58.69 -31.12 16.91
CA PRO A 29 57.76 -30.53 15.94
C PRO A 29 57.20 -31.56 14.94
N VAL A 30 58.04 -32.50 14.49
CA VAL A 30 57.64 -33.58 13.57
C VAL A 30 56.56 -34.46 14.20
N MET A 31 56.74 -34.86 15.47
CA MET A 31 55.76 -35.66 16.19
C MET A 31 54.42 -34.94 16.36
N ILE A 32 54.44 -33.64 16.65
CA ILE A 32 53.24 -32.81 16.74
C ILE A 32 52.56 -32.73 15.36
N GLY A 33 53.33 -32.53 14.29
CA GLY A 33 52.83 -32.50 12.91
C GLY A 33 52.12 -33.80 12.51
N ILE A 34 52.70 -34.96 12.83
CA ILE A 34 52.06 -36.27 12.63
C ILE A 34 50.78 -36.39 13.46
N GLY A 35 50.81 -35.98 14.72
CA GLY A 35 49.65 -35.99 15.60
C GLY A 35 48.47 -35.19 15.03
N ILE A 36 48.73 -34.01 14.47
CA ILE A 36 47.72 -33.18 13.79
C ILE A 36 47.13 -33.93 12.57
N LEU A 37 47.96 -34.56 11.73
CA LEU A 37 47.45 -35.29 10.56
C LEU A 37 46.61 -36.50 10.95
N LEU A 38 47.05 -37.27 11.96
CA LEU A 38 46.29 -38.40 12.49
C LEU A 38 44.94 -37.95 13.08
N TYR A 39 44.94 -36.82 13.78
CA TYR A 39 43.71 -36.21 14.31
C TYR A 39 42.73 -35.82 13.19
N ILE A 40 43.20 -35.12 12.14
CA ILE A 40 42.36 -34.78 10.97
C ILE A 40 41.81 -36.04 10.29
N LEU A 41 42.66 -37.05 10.10
CA LEU A 41 42.27 -38.32 9.49
C LEU A 41 41.19 -39.04 10.31
N THR A 42 41.34 -39.05 11.64
CA THR A 42 40.37 -39.66 12.57
C THR A 42 39.01 -38.99 12.47
N ILE A 43 38.97 -37.66 12.48
CA ILE A 43 37.71 -36.91 12.31
C ILE A 43 37.12 -37.17 10.94
N ARG A 44 37.94 -37.17 9.87
CA ARG A 44 37.48 -37.41 8.50
C ARG A 44 36.79 -38.75 8.34
N ILE A 45 37.37 -39.81 8.91
CA ILE A 45 36.80 -41.16 8.89
C ILE A 45 35.52 -41.24 9.72
N SER A 46 35.49 -40.55 10.85
CA SER A 46 34.35 -40.55 11.77
C SER A 46 33.18 -39.67 11.28
N PHE A 47 33.43 -38.72 10.39
CA PHE A 47 32.45 -37.78 9.86
C PHE A 47 31.54 -38.43 8.81
N ASN A 48 30.53 -39.16 9.28
CA ASN A 48 29.45 -39.69 8.47
C ASN A 48 28.09 -39.40 9.15
N PRO A 49 27.53 -38.19 8.99
CA PRO A 49 26.31 -37.81 9.68
C PRO A 49 25.06 -38.51 9.10
N GLU A 50 24.38 -39.26 9.96
CA GLU A 50 23.05 -39.85 9.78
C GLU A 50 22.05 -39.08 10.65
N ILE A 51 21.53 -37.98 10.10
CA ILE A 51 20.60 -37.07 10.79
C ILE A 51 19.28 -37.00 10.02
N GLU A 52 18.18 -37.22 10.74
CA GLU A 52 16.82 -37.05 10.24
C GLU A 52 16.25 -35.73 10.75
N ILE A 53 15.66 -34.93 9.86
CA ILE A 53 15.06 -33.64 10.20
C ILE A 53 13.64 -33.60 9.63
N ALA A 54 12.66 -33.32 10.47
CA ALA A 54 11.25 -33.19 10.08
C ALA A 54 10.62 -31.94 10.68
N MET A 55 9.80 -31.22 9.91
CA MET A 55 9.07 -30.07 10.43
C MET A 55 7.84 -30.52 11.25
N ILE A 56 7.65 -29.96 12.45
CA ILE A 56 6.59 -30.37 13.38
C ILE A 56 5.26 -29.65 13.09
N ASN A 57 5.27 -28.35 12.84
CA ASN A 57 4.04 -27.55 12.71
C ASN A 57 4.04 -26.64 11.47
N PRO A 58 3.22 -26.93 10.45
CA PRO A 58 3.11 -26.11 9.26
C PRO A 58 1.67 -25.61 9.11
N LYS A 59 1.20 -24.65 9.92
CA LYS A 59 -0.07 -23.94 9.63
C LYS A 59 -0.24 -22.68 10.47
N TYR A 60 -0.10 -21.51 9.84
CA TYR A 60 -0.49 -20.22 10.43
C TYR A 60 -0.66 -19.16 9.33
N GLU A 61 -1.79 -18.44 9.38
CA GLU A 61 -1.93 -17.10 8.81
C GLU A 61 -1.32 -16.11 9.82
N PHE A 62 -0.44 -15.21 9.38
CA PHE A 62 0.30 -14.34 10.29
C PHE A 62 0.00 -12.85 10.06
N VAL A 63 0.12 -12.07 11.13
CA VAL A 63 0.11 -10.61 11.10
C VAL A 63 1.56 -10.13 11.16
N ASP A 64 1.93 -9.10 10.39
CA ASP A 64 3.30 -8.60 10.23
C ASP A 64 4.06 -8.20 11.52
N ASN A 65 3.36 -8.00 12.64
CA ASN A 65 3.94 -7.70 13.95
C ASN A 65 4.19 -8.96 14.81
N GLU A 66 3.90 -10.16 14.31
CA GLU A 66 4.16 -11.43 14.99
C GLU A 66 5.34 -12.15 14.32
N TYR A 67 6.14 -12.89 15.09
CA TYR A 67 7.20 -13.74 14.56
C TYR A 67 6.66 -15.15 14.28
N ILE A 68 7.11 -15.73 13.17
CA ILE A 68 6.81 -17.11 12.79
C ILE A 68 7.78 -18.02 13.54
N ASN A 69 7.28 -18.89 14.41
CA ASN A 69 8.11 -19.85 15.13
C ASN A 69 8.05 -21.22 14.43
N LEU A 70 9.04 -21.50 13.58
CA LEU A 70 9.19 -22.81 12.94
C LEU A 70 9.86 -23.77 13.92
N LYS A 71 9.31 -24.99 14.02
CA LYS A 71 9.87 -26.06 14.83
C LYS A 71 10.26 -27.24 13.96
N PHE A 72 11.49 -27.68 14.12
CA PHE A 72 12.05 -28.87 13.48
C PHE A 72 12.37 -29.91 14.53
N LYS A 73 11.95 -31.14 14.28
CA LYS A 73 12.37 -32.32 15.02
C LYS A 73 13.63 -32.85 14.39
N ILE A 74 14.71 -32.94 15.17
CA ILE A 74 16.01 -33.40 14.69
C ILE A 74 16.41 -34.63 15.48
N LYS A 75 16.73 -35.72 14.77
CA LYS A 75 17.19 -36.97 15.37
C LYS A 75 18.57 -37.33 14.83
N ASN A 76 19.53 -37.51 15.73
CA ASN A 76 20.87 -37.96 15.38
C ASN A 76 21.00 -39.47 15.57
N ASN A 77 20.93 -40.24 14.49
CA ASN A 77 21.09 -41.70 14.53
C ASN A 77 22.57 -42.14 14.56
N SER A 78 23.50 -41.18 14.52
CA SER A 78 24.93 -41.46 14.44
C SER A 78 25.53 -41.82 15.80
N LYS A 79 26.74 -42.39 15.76
CA LYS A 79 27.50 -42.79 16.97
C LYS A 79 28.26 -41.63 17.64
N ILE A 80 28.30 -40.46 17.01
CA ILE A 80 29.01 -39.27 17.51
C ILE A 80 28.09 -38.03 17.52
N PRO A 81 28.40 -37.01 18.34
CA PRO A 81 27.65 -35.76 18.36
C PRO A 81 27.92 -34.91 17.11
N TYR A 82 26.93 -34.13 16.70
CA TYR A 82 27.07 -33.16 15.62
C TYR A 82 26.49 -31.80 16.00
N ASN A 83 27.12 -30.75 15.47
CA ASN A 83 26.59 -29.41 15.49
C ASN A 83 25.63 -29.21 14.32
N ILE A 84 24.51 -28.54 14.57
CA ILE A 84 23.48 -28.28 13.56
C ILE A 84 23.11 -26.81 13.57
N GLU A 85 23.01 -26.26 12.36
CA GLU A 85 22.70 -24.86 12.12
C GLU A 85 21.86 -24.74 10.84
N ILE A 86 20.76 -23.99 10.90
CA ILE A 86 19.97 -23.69 9.70
C ILE A 86 20.64 -22.55 8.91
N LYS A 87 20.61 -22.61 7.58
CA LYS A 87 21.07 -21.52 6.73
C LYS A 87 19.92 -20.59 6.40
N ASN A 88 20.17 -19.29 6.48
CA ASN A 88 19.25 -18.29 5.95
C ASN A 88 19.26 -18.35 4.41
N ASN A 89 18.14 -18.78 3.84
CA ASN A 89 17.94 -18.91 2.39
C ASN A 89 16.91 -17.91 1.84
N ASN A 90 16.38 -16.99 2.66
CA ASN A 90 15.30 -16.10 2.24
C ASN A 90 15.46 -14.66 2.78
N PHE A 91 15.63 -13.71 1.87
CA PHE A 91 15.84 -12.29 2.16
C PHE A 91 14.58 -11.53 2.63
N TYR A 92 13.38 -12.11 2.48
CA TYR A 92 12.12 -11.48 2.90
C TYR A 92 11.89 -11.55 4.41
N PHE A 93 12.69 -12.34 5.13
CA PHE A 93 12.58 -12.54 6.57
C PHE A 93 13.91 -12.23 7.26
N ASP A 94 13.84 -11.72 8.49
CA ASP A 94 14.94 -11.80 9.44
C ASP A 94 14.84 -13.13 10.18
N TRP A 95 15.95 -13.84 10.30
CA TRP A 95 16.02 -15.17 10.89
C TRP A 95 16.77 -15.09 12.22
N ASP A 96 16.14 -15.56 13.29
CA ASP A 96 16.71 -15.67 14.62
C ASP A 96 16.69 -17.16 15.03
N PHE A 97 17.89 -17.74 15.16
CA PHE A 97 18.12 -19.14 15.49
C PHE A 97 19.46 -19.29 16.19
N GLU A 98 19.55 -20.30 17.05
CA GLU A 98 20.79 -20.62 17.77
C GLU A 98 21.44 -21.86 17.16
N LYS A 99 22.76 -21.94 17.22
CA LYS A 99 23.48 -23.17 16.88
C LYS A 99 23.32 -24.17 18.02
N THR A 100 23.03 -25.43 17.69
CA THR A 100 22.83 -26.47 18.71
C THR A 100 23.69 -27.71 18.43
N THR A 101 23.96 -28.48 19.47
CA THR A 101 24.65 -29.76 19.39
C THR A 101 23.67 -30.87 19.72
N VAL A 102 23.59 -31.88 18.85
CA VAL A 102 22.76 -33.07 19.08
C VAL A 102 23.67 -34.23 19.40
N ASN A 103 23.53 -34.78 20.60
CA ASN A 103 24.34 -35.90 21.05
C ASN A 103 24.02 -37.18 20.25
N LYS A 104 24.86 -38.20 20.43
CA LYS A 104 24.66 -39.51 19.81
C LYS A 104 23.29 -40.07 20.22
N GLN A 105 22.53 -40.58 19.25
CA GLN A 105 21.21 -41.21 19.48
C GLN A 105 20.19 -40.31 20.19
N GLU A 106 20.39 -38.99 20.15
CA GLU A 106 19.51 -38.00 20.77
C GLU A 106 18.51 -37.44 19.75
N GLU A 107 17.36 -37.01 20.26
CA GLU A 107 16.31 -36.32 19.53
C GLU A 107 15.98 -35.01 20.23
N ILE A 108 15.95 -33.92 19.47
CA ILE A 108 15.69 -32.56 20.00
C ILE A 108 14.66 -31.80 19.16
N GLU A 109 14.05 -30.78 19.78
CA GLU A 109 13.29 -29.75 19.07
C GLU A 109 14.19 -28.54 18.79
N TYR A 110 14.20 -28.10 17.53
CA TYR A 110 14.96 -26.95 17.06
C TYR A 110 14.02 -25.85 16.58
N GLY A 111 14.07 -24.69 17.24
CA GLY A 111 13.22 -23.54 16.96
C GLY A 111 13.90 -22.49 16.10
N VAL A 112 13.18 -21.94 15.13
CA VAL A 112 13.64 -20.84 14.27
C VAL A 112 12.57 -19.76 14.24
N LYS A 113 12.93 -18.54 14.64
CA LYS A 113 12.03 -17.39 14.59
C LYS A 113 12.26 -16.62 13.29
N LEU A 114 11.20 -16.40 12.51
CA LEU A 114 11.23 -15.57 11.31
C LEU A 114 10.40 -14.30 11.52
N THR A 115 10.98 -13.14 11.23
CA THR A 115 10.27 -11.84 11.25
C THR A 115 10.11 -11.32 9.83
N PRO A 116 8.88 -11.10 9.33
CA PRO A 116 8.67 -10.66 7.95
C PRO A 116 9.06 -9.19 7.76
N LYS A 117 9.82 -8.89 6.70
CA LYS A 117 10.17 -7.50 6.32
C LYS A 117 9.09 -6.80 5.54
N LYS A 118 8.20 -7.56 4.89
CA LYS A 118 7.11 -7.08 4.04
C LYS A 118 5.89 -7.99 4.18
N THR A 119 4.72 -7.44 3.88
CA THR A 119 3.45 -8.18 3.81
C THR A 119 3.24 -8.76 2.42
N GLY A 120 2.61 -9.93 2.32
CA GLY A 120 2.40 -10.62 1.06
C GLY A 120 2.33 -12.14 1.22
N SER A 121 2.25 -12.85 0.08
CA SER A 121 2.37 -14.30 0.01
C SER A 121 3.82 -14.67 -0.29
N PHE A 122 4.43 -15.49 0.56
CA PHE A 122 5.83 -15.91 0.44
C PHE A 122 5.93 -17.42 0.35
N ASN A 123 6.46 -17.91 -0.77
CA ASN A 123 6.67 -19.34 -0.98
C ASN A 123 8.09 -19.73 -0.57
N PHE A 124 8.20 -20.62 0.42
CA PHE A 124 9.43 -21.34 0.73
C PHE A 124 9.41 -22.65 -0.06
N LYS A 125 10.55 -22.97 -0.68
CA LYS A 125 10.72 -24.22 -1.45
C LYS A 125 11.57 -25.24 -0.71
N ASP A 126 12.44 -24.74 0.16
CA ASP A 126 13.39 -25.56 0.89
C ASP A 126 13.82 -24.93 2.20
N PHE A 127 14.40 -25.76 3.06
CA PHE A 127 15.17 -25.37 4.23
C PHE A 127 16.50 -26.13 4.20
N GLU A 128 17.62 -25.42 4.33
CA GLU A 128 18.95 -26.01 4.28
C GLU A 128 19.59 -25.99 5.67
N PHE A 129 20.05 -27.15 6.14
CA PHE A 129 20.73 -27.31 7.41
C PHE A 129 22.17 -27.71 7.20
N ARG A 130 23.09 -27.02 7.87
CA ARG A 130 24.49 -27.40 7.95
C ARG A 130 24.72 -28.29 9.15
N ILE A 131 25.27 -29.47 8.90
CA ILE A 131 25.72 -30.41 9.93
C ILE A 131 27.24 -30.40 9.93
N SER A 132 27.86 -30.16 11.08
CA SER A 132 29.30 -30.17 11.21
C SER A 132 29.76 -30.99 12.41
N ASP A 133 31.01 -31.44 12.37
CA ASP A 133 31.63 -32.00 13.57
C ASP A 133 31.72 -30.94 14.69
N ILE A 134 32.00 -31.40 15.91
CA ILE A 134 32.08 -30.55 17.11
C ILE A 134 33.07 -29.39 16.92
N ASN A 135 34.17 -29.64 16.20
CA ASN A 135 35.25 -28.68 15.97
C ASN A 135 35.03 -27.81 14.71
N ASN A 136 33.96 -28.08 13.96
CA ASN A 136 33.60 -27.48 12.69
C ASN A 136 34.71 -27.61 11.63
N ILE A 137 35.40 -28.75 11.57
CA ILE A 137 36.43 -29.03 10.55
C ILE A 137 35.77 -29.51 9.26
N TYR A 138 34.88 -30.50 9.37
CA TYR A 138 34.07 -31.01 8.26
C TYR A 138 32.61 -30.64 8.43
N PHE A 139 31.92 -30.44 7.30
CA PHE A 139 30.48 -30.21 7.26
C PHE A 139 29.80 -30.89 6.08
N LYS A 140 28.49 -31.10 6.22
CA LYS A 140 27.57 -31.59 5.20
C LYS A 140 26.28 -30.79 5.30
N ASP A 141 25.83 -30.26 4.18
CA ASP A 141 24.55 -29.56 4.11
C ASP A 141 23.45 -30.55 3.71
N ILE A 142 22.32 -30.52 4.42
CA ILE A 142 21.10 -31.30 4.13
C ILE A 142 20.01 -30.32 3.70
N LYS A 143 19.38 -30.62 2.57
CA LYS A 143 18.30 -29.81 2.02
C LYS A 143 16.96 -30.52 2.21
N LEU A 144 16.03 -29.87 2.88
CA LEU A 144 14.65 -30.32 3.04
C LEU A 144 13.79 -29.59 2.03
N ASN A 145 13.18 -30.30 1.09
CA ASN A 145 12.28 -29.70 0.12
C ASN A 145 10.86 -29.66 0.71
N TYR A 146 10.37 -28.46 0.96
CA TYR A 146 9.02 -28.19 1.42
C TYR A 146 8.47 -27.03 0.59
N GLU A 147 7.41 -27.26 -0.19
CA GLU A 147 6.65 -26.15 -0.78
C GLU A 147 5.66 -25.63 0.25
N TYR A 148 5.94 -24.44 0.79
CA TYR A 148 5.12 -23.84 1.83
C TYR A 148 4.87 -22.36 1.58
N ALA A 149 3.59 -21.95 1.56
CA ALA A 149 3.19 -20.57 1.36
C ALA A 149 2.83 -19.91 2.70
N PHE A 150 3.54 -18.84 3.07
CA PHE A 150 3.21 -17.99 4.20
C PHE A 150 2.43 -16.77 3.72
N GLU A 151 1.20 -16.61 4.19
CA GLU A 151 0.44 -15.37 4.00
C GLU A 151 0.66 -14.44 5.20
N VAL A 152 1.37 -13.34 4.95
CA VAL A 152 1.65 -12.30 5.94
C VAL A 152 0.76 -11.09 5.67
N TYR A 153 -0.22 -10.89 6.55
CA TYR A 153 -1.15 -9.77 6.49
C TYR A 153 -0.59 -8.55 7.24
N PRO A 154 -0.84 -7.31 6.77
CA PRO A 154 -0.47 -6.11 7.51
C PRO A 154 -1.25 -6.02 8.83
N SER A 155 -0.59 -5.63 9.91
CA SER A 155 -1.23 -5.25 11.17
C SER A 155 -2.09 -4.00 10.99
N ILE A 156 -2.99 -3.74 11.94
CA ILE A 156 -3.83 -2.53 11.96
C ILE A 156 -2.97 -1.26 11.89
N ASP A 157 -1.84 -1.23 12.58
CA ASP A 157 -0.95 -0.08 12.59
C ASP A 157 -0.19 0.07 11.27
N SER A 158 0.26 -1.04 10.68
CA SER A 158 0.81 -1.06 9.33
C SER A 158 -0.23 -0.66 8.28
N LEU A 159 -1.48 -1.10 8.38
CA LEU A 159 -2.59 -0.68 7.54
C LEU A 159 -2.81 0.82 7.66
N LYS A 160 -2.99 1.34 8.88
CA LYS A 160 -3.15 2.78 9.12
C LYS A 160 -1.94 3.57 8.63
N LYS A 161 -0.72 3.02 8.66
CA LYS A 161 0.50 3.67 8.18
C LYS A 161 0.62 3.60 6.65
N GLN A 162 0.32 2.46 6.02
CA GLN A 162 0.27 2.30 4.56
C GLN A 162 -0.83 3.17 3.94
N MET A 163 -2.02 3.21 4.57
CA MET A 163 -3.12 4.10 4.20
C MET A 163 -2.74 5.60 4.33
N LYS A 164 -1.80 5.96 5.22
CA LYS A 164 -1.22 7.32 5.26
C LYS A 164 -0.15 7.56 4.20
N ILE A 165 0.57 6.50 3.79
CA ILE A 165 1.72 6.57 2.87
C ILE A 165 1.26 6.58 1.41
N ASN A 166 0.08 6.05 1.08
CA ASN A 166 -0.60 6.29 -0.20
C ASN A 166 -1.07 7.75 -0.28
N LYS A 167 -0.08 8.64 -0.48
CA LYS A 167 -0.27 10.03 -0.85
C LYS A 167 -0.91 10.08 -2.24
N ASN A 168 -2.24 10.02 -2.30
CA ASN A 168 -3.03 10.80 -3.26
C ASN A 168 -2.99 12.31 -2.95
N ILE A 169 -1.93 12.77 -2.27
CA ILE A 169 -1.68 14.18 -1.93
C ILE A 169 -0.95 14.89 -3.07
N LYS A 170 -0.41 14.19 -4.07
CA LYS A 170 0.17 14.88 -5.25
C LYS A 170 -0.91 15.38 -6.21
N LEU A 171 -1.85 14.51 -6.62
CA LEU A 171 -2.98 14.92 -7.48
C LEU A 171 -4.02 15.78 -6.74
N GLY A 172 -4.30 15.52 -5.46
CA GLY A 172 -5.29 16.31 -4.73
C GLY A 172 -4.85 17.75 -4.44
N LYS A 173 -3.53 18.01 -4.39
CA LYS A 173 -2.98 19.36 -4.22
C LYS A 173 -3.00 20.12 -5.55
N GLU A 174 -2.63 19.47 -6.65
CA GLU A 174 -2.81 19.99 -8.01
C GLU A 174 -4.29 20.25 -8.32
N MET A 175 -5.21 19.36 -7.93
CA MET A 175 -6.65 19.52 -8.11
C MET A 175 -7.26 20.58 -7.18
N LEU A 176 -6.78 20.70 -5.93
CA LEU A 176 -7.10 21.84 -5.08
C LEU A 176 -6.54 23.13 -5.65
N ASP A 177 -5.37 23.08 -6.28
CA ASP A 177 -4.74 24.21 -6.93
C ASP A 177 -5.43 24.51 -8.28
N ASP A 178 -6.01 23.56 -9.01
CA ASP A 178 -6.80 23.77 -10.24
C ASP A 178 -8.20 24.30 -9.91
N ILE A 179 -8.85 23.73 -8.90
CA ILE A 179 -10.05 24.30 -8.28
C ILE A 179 -9.73 25.70 -7.72
N LYS A 180 -8.51 25.96 -7.24
CA LYS A 180 -8.07 27.29 -6.74
C LYS A 180 -7.60 28.28 -7.80
N MET A 181 -6.99 27.83 -8.89
CA MET A 181 -6.31 28.62 -9.90
C MET A 181 -7.20 28.87 -11.11
N GLY A 182 -8.29 28.11 -11.32
CA GLY A 182 -9.20 28.33 -12.43
C GLY A 182 -8.50 28.17 -13.79
N VAL A 183 -7.94 26.99 -14.04
CA VAL A 183 -7.17 26.66 -15.26
C VAL A 183 -7.50 25.20 -15.57
N ARG A 184 -8.00 24.75 -16.73
CA ARG A 184 -8.24 25.35 -18.05
C ARG A 184 -9.23 24.48 -18.84
N ASN A 185 -10.18 25.13 -19.51
CA ASN A 185 -10.32 25.09 -20.97
C ASN A 185 -10.89 26.46 -21.36
N VAL A 186 -10.02 27.47 -21.43
CA VAL A 186 -10.42 28.71 -22.11
C VAL A 186 -10.37 28.36 -23.58
N GLU A 187 -11.53 28.10 -24.18
CA GLU A 187 -11.63 27.73 -25.58
C GLU A 187 -11.04 28.87 -26.42
N PHE A 188 -10.13 28.50 -27.31
CA PHE A 188 -9.58 29.40 -28.31
C PHE A 188 -10.72 29.89 -29.19
N GLU A 189 -10.96 31.20 -29.21
CA GLU A 189 -12.05 31.80 -29.98
C GLU A 189 -11.55 32.17 -31.38
N GLU A 190 -10.54 33.06 -31.44
CA GLU A 190 -9.99 33.55 -32.70
C GLU A 190 -8.57 34.14 -32.51
N LEU A 191 -7.77 34.14 -33.59
CA LEU A 191 -6.55 34.93 -33.69
C LEU A 191 -6.89 36.33 -34.20
N ARG A 192 -6.57 37.36 -33.42
CA ARG A 192 -6.75 38.76 -33.84
C ARG A 192 -5.44 39.54 -33.80
N ASP A 193 -5.45 40.70 -34.44
CA ASP A 193 -4.32 41.62 -34.39
C ASP A 193 -4.20 42.28 -32.99
N TYR A 194 -2.96 42.42 -32.51
CA TYR A 194 -2.64 43.05 -31.23
C TYR A 194 -3.01 44.54 -31.25
N VAL A 195 -3.67 45.00 -30.18
CA VAL A 195 -3.95 46.42 -29.97
C VAL A 195 -3.04 46.97 -28.86
N VAL A 196 -2.55 48.19 -29.06
CA VAL A 196 -1.65 48.86 -28.09
C VAL A 196 -2.35 49.00 -26.74
N GLY A 197 -1.73 48.48 -25.68
CA GLY A 197 -2.28 48.45 -24.32
C GLY A 197 -2.71 47.06 -23.85
N GLU A 198 -2.70 46.06 -24.74
CA GLU A 198 -3.03 44.69 -24.40
C GLU A 198 -1.87 43.92 -23.79
N ASP A 199 -2.20 42.90 -23.02
CA ASP A 199 -1.22 42.07 -22.33
C ASP A 199 -0.41 41.22 -23.33
N TYR A 200 0.88 41.51 -23.39
CA TYR A 200 1.84 40.88 -24.31
C TYR A 200 1.99 39.37 -24.09
N ARG A 201 1.56 38.82 -22.94
CA ARG A 201 1.64 37.39 -22.64
C ARG A 201 0.73 36.53 -23.52
N PHE A 202 -0.26 37.13 -24.16
CA PHE A 202 -1.19 36.43 -25.04
C PHE A 202 -0.79 36.46 -26.52
N ILE A 203 0.38 37.05 -26.84
CA ILE A 203 0.93 37.07 -28.21
C ILE A 203 1.33 35.65 -28.63
N ASP A 204 0.82 35.21 -29.78
CA ASP A 204 1.28 34.00 -30.44
C ASP A 204 2.44 34.34 -31.38
N TRP A 205 3.67 34.07 -30.93
CA TRP A 205 4.88 34.34 -31.71
C TRP A 205 4.98 33.51 -33.01
N ASN A 206 4.39 32.31 -33.05
CA ASN A 206 4.36 31.47 -34.24
C ASN A 206 3.36 31.96 -35.29
N ALA A 207 2.22 32.51 -34.86
CA ALA A 207 1.27 33.16 -35.77
C ALA A 207 1.79 34.53 -36.24
N SER A 208 2.41 35.29 -35.33
CA SER A 208 2.94 36.62 -35.61
C SER A 208 4.07 36.59 -36.63
N SER A 209 4.98 35.60 -36.52
CA SER A 209 6.09 35.40 -37.46
C SER A 209 5.66 35.03 -38.89
N LYS A 210 4.41 34.60 -39.09
CA LYS A 210 3.87 34.26 -40.42
C LYS A 210 3.08 35.39 -41.07
N LYS A 211 2.72 36.44 -40.31
CA LYS A 211 1.83 37.52 -40.76
C LYS A 211 2.46 38.91 -40.68
N ASP A 212 3.75 39.01 -40.34
CA ASP A 212 4.50 40.27 -40.14
C ASP A 212 3.78 41.32 -39.27
N ARG A 213 2.96 40.86 -38.34
CA ARG A 213 2.20 41.68 -37.40
C ARG A 213 1.93 40.88 -36.13
N LEU A 214 1.81 41.55 -35.00
CA LEU A 214 1.56 40.89 -33.71
C LEU A 214 0.14 40.32 -33.68
N ILE A 215 0.04 39.01 -33.46
CA ILE A 215 -1.22 38.26 -33.36
C ILE A 215 -1.40 37.82 -31.90
N VAL A 216 -2.58 38.07 -31.36
CA VAL A 216 -2.96 37.71 -29.99
C VAL A 216 -4.00 36.59 -30.03
N LYS A 217 -3.89 35.63 -29.11
CA LYS A 217 -4.95 34.66 -28.85
C LYS A 217 -6.07 35.33 -28.08
N THR A 218 -7.25 35.42 -28.67
CA THR A 218 -8.46 35.81 -27.94
C THR A 218 -9.09 34.55 -27.38
N PHE A 219 -9.47 34.63 -26.13
CA PHE A 219 -10.10 33.55 -25.40
C PHE A 219 -11.50 33.99 -25.03
N LEU A 220 -12.49 33.11 -25.20
CA LEU A 220 -13.85 33.37 -24.72
C LEU A 220 -13.78 33.77 -23.25
N SER A 221 -14.33 34.94 -22.90
CA SER A 221 -14.52 35.26 -21.48
C SER A 221 -15.40 34.17 -20.87
N GLU A 222 -15.01 33.59 -19.73
CA GLU A 222 -15.90 32.73 -18.94
C GLU A 222 -17.23 33.48 -18.77
N LYS A 223 -18.29 33.05 -19.48
CA LYS A 223 -19.64 33.23 -18.95
C LYS A 223 -19.59 32.68 -17.53
N GLU A 224 -20.27 33.33 -16.59
CA GLU A 224 -20.33 32.99 -15.16
C GLU A 224 -20.88 31.55 -14.92
N ALA A 225 -20.13 30.53 -15.34
CA ALA A 225 -20.60 29.17 -15.38
C ALA A 225 -20.73 28.67 -13.93
N PRO A 226 -21.90 28.12 -13.55
CA PRO A 226 -22.12 27.68 -12.19
C PRO A 226 -21.20 26.50 -11.84
N THR A 227 -20.82 26.46 -10.57
CA THR A 227 -20.22 25.27 -9.96
C THR A 227 -21.29 24.50 -9.21
N TYR A 228 -21.50 23.24 -9.60
CA TYR A 228 -22.42 22.32 -8.96
C TYR A 228 -21.67 21.49 -7.90
N ILE A 229 -22.17 21.46 -6.67
CA ILE A 229 -21.68 20.57 -5.61
C ILE A 229 -22.74 19.51 -5.35
N LEU A 230 -22.46 18.28 -5.80
CA LEU A 230 -23.31 17.12 -5.60
C LEU A 230 -22.93 16.44 -4.29
N VAL A 231 -23.87 16.30 -3.37
CA VAL A 231 -23.65 15.70 -2.04
C VAL A 231 -24.45 14.42 -1.90
N ASP A 232 -23.76 13.29 -1.79
CA ASP A 232 -24.39 12.00 -1.51
C ASP A 232 -24.94 11.96 -0.07
N VAL A 233 -26.22 11.67 0.07
CA VAL A 233 -26.92 11.51 1.36
C VAL A 233 -27.54 10.11 1.50
N SER A 234 -27.10 9.17 0.66
CA SER A 234 -27.50 7.76 0.71
C SER A 234 -27.18 7.11 2.05
N SER A 235 -27.92 6.05 2.36
CA SER A 235 -27.78 5.38 3.65
C SER A 235 -26.39 4.76 3.81
N GLU A 236 -25.86 4.21 2.72
CA GLU A 236 -24.58 3.52 2.66
C GLU A 236 -23.41 4.47 2.83
N PHE A 237 -23.50 5.68 2.25
CA PHE A 237 -22.47 6.70 2.41
C PHE A 237 -22.43 7.25 3.84
N ARG A 238 -23.58 7.36 4.51
CA ARG A 238 -23.69 7.85 5.90
C ARG A 238 -23.50 6.78 6.97
N ARG A 239 -23.30 5.51 6.59
CA ARG A 239 -23.07 4.42 7.55
C ARG A 239 -21.76 4.60 8.30
N GLU A 240 -21.86 4.56 9.62
CA GLU A 240 -20.73 4.49 10.54
C GLU A 240 -21.09 3.69 11.80
N LEU A 241 -20.09 3.08 12.44
CA LEU A 241 -20.30 2.29 13.65
C LEU A 241 -19.96 3.04 14.94
N GLN A 242 -19.11 4.08 14.86
CA GLN A 242 -18.76 4.92 16.00
C GLN A 242 -19.41 6.30 15.83
N LEU A 243 -20.47 6.56 16.60
CA LEU A 243 -21.18 7.85 16.58
C LEU A 243 -20.29 9.04 17.00
N ASN A 244 -19.20 8.78 17.74
CA ASN A 244 -18.30 9.80 18.27
C ASN A 244 -17.11 10.16 17.34
N LYS A 245 -16.83 9.35 16.31
CA LYS A 245 -15.83 9.64 15.25
C LYS A 245 -16.55 9.88 13.93
N SER A 246 -17.23 11.00 13.87
CA SER A 246 -18.27 11.29 12.89
C SER A 246 -17.69 11.49 11.49
N LYS A 247 -17.68 10.42 10.69
CA LYS A 247 -17.56 10.46 9.22
C LYS A 247 -18.50 11.51 8.66
N VAL A 248 -19.73 11.56 9.19
CA VAL A 248 -20.73 12.55 8.80
C VAL A 248 -20.30 13.99 9.11
N LYS A 249 -19.72 14.30 10.27
CA LYS A 249 -19.19 15.66 10.50
C LYS A 249 -18.01 15.96 9.59
N HIS A 250 -17.19 14.96 9.26
CA HIS A 250 -16.11 15.16 8.29
C HIS A 250 -16.68 15.50 6.90
N ILE A 251 -17.67 14.76 6.42
CA ILE A 251 -18.40 15.07 5.17
C ILE A 251 -18.96 16.49 5.23
N SER A 252 -19.66 16.85 6.32
CA SER A 252 -20.23 18.19 6.50
C SER A 252 -19.18 19.30 6.46
N ALA A 253 -17.98 19.06 6.99
CA ALA A 253 -16.87 20.01 6.95
C ALA A 253 -16.31 20.16 5.53
N ILE A 254 -16.15 19.05 4.79
CA ILE A 254 -15.70 19.06 3.40
C ILE A 254 -16.69 19.82 2.51
N VAL A 255 -17.99 19.53 2.64
CA VAL A 255 -19.06 20.21 1.89
C VAL A 255 -19.01 21.73 2.16
N GLN A 256 -18.92 22.13 3.42
CA GLN A 256 -18.81 23.55 3.80
C GLN A 256 -17.54 24.20 3.25
N GLY A 257 -16.39 23.53 3.36
CA GLY A 257 -15.13 24.02 2.80
C GLY A 257 -15.18 24.24 1.30
N MET A 258 -15.80 23.30 0.56
CA MET A 258 -16.00 23.42 -0.89
C MET A 258 -16.91 24.59 -1.24
N ILE A 259 -18.07 24.71 -0.59
CA ILE A 259 -18.99 25.84 -0.80
C ILE A 259 -18.27 27.17 -0.55
N ASN A 260 -17.58 27.30 0.58
CA ASN A 260 -16.85 28.52 0.92
C ASN A 260 -15.79 28.85 -0.14
N SER A 261 -15.08 27.84 -0.65
CA SER A 261 -14.07 28.05 -1.69
C SER A 261 -14.64 28.56 -3.01
N VAL A 262 -15.85 28.12 -3.39
CA VAL A 262 -16.54 28.55 -4.62
C VAL A 262 -17.11 29.96 -4.43
N VAL A 263 -17.80 30.20 -3.31
CA VAL A 263 -18.44 31.49 -2.99
C VAL A 263 -17.39 32.60 -2.85
N ALA A 264 -16.23 32.32 -2.25
CA ALA A 264 -15.14 33.29 -2.13
C ALA A 264 -14.61 33.79 -3.49
N ARG A 265 -14.81 33.02 -4.57
CA ARG A 265 -14.44 33.41 -5.93
C ARG A 265 -15.55 34.13 -6.70
N LYS A 266 -16.66 34.46 -6.03
CA LYS A 266 -17.84 35.09 -6.65
C LYS A 266 -18.44 34.29 -7.82
N LYS A 267 -18.24 32.95 -7.86
CA LYS A 267 -18.89 32.06 -8.82
C LYS A 267 -20.26 31.61 -8.29
N GLN A 268 -21.23 31.43 -9.20
CA GLN A 268 -22.53 30.86 -8.83
C GLN A 268 -22.33 29.43 -8.30
N CYS A 269 -22.86 29.14 -7.11
CA CYS A 269 -22.75 27.83 -6.47
C CYS A 269 -24.13 27.19 -6.32
N ILE A 270 -24.30 25.99 -6.86
CA ILE A 270 -25.55 25.22 -6.78
C ILE A 270 -25.25 23.91 -6.06
N VAL A 271 -25.94 23.63 -4.95
CA VAL A 271 -25.77 22.40 -4.18
C VAL A 271 -26.94 21.46 -4.45
N ILE A 272 -26.64 20.21 -4.80
CA ILE A 272 -27.62 19.17 -5.08
C ILE A 272 -27.39 18.01 -4.11
N PHE A 273 -28.35 17.78 -3.21
CA PHE A 273 -28.34 16.61 -2.33
C PHE A 273 -29.07 15.45 -3.01
N PHE A 274 -28.47 14.26 -3.03
CA PHE A 274 -29.05 13.10 -3.72
C PHE A 274 -28.84 11.80 -2.93
N ASP A 275 -29.70 10.81 -3.16
CA ASP A 275 -29.51 9.45 -2.65
C ASP A 275 -29.46 8.42 -3.80
N ASN A 276 -29.68 7.13 -3.51
CA ASN A 276 -29.65 6.09 -4.54
C ASN A 276 -30.80 6.18 -5.55
N ASN A 277 -31.89 6.88 -5.21
CA ASN A 277 -33.15 6.82 -5.96
C ASN A 277 -33.51 8.16 -6.60
N SER A 278 -33.19 9.28 -5.94
CA SER A 278 -33.62 10.60 -6.40
C SER A 278 -32.72 11.73 -5.90
N ILE A 279 -32.85 12.88 -6.56
CA ILE A 279 -32.48 14.17 -5.96
C ILE A 279 -33.41 14.44 -4.77
N LYS A 280 -32.86 14.97 -3.68
CA LYS A 280 -33.58 15.32 -2.44
C LYS A 280 -33.85 16.80 -2.32
N GLU A 281 -32.86 17.62 -2.66
CA GLU A 281 -32.97 19.07 -2.60
C GLU A 281 -31.94 19.67 -3.58
N THR A 282 -32.31 20.74 -4.26
CA THR A 282 -31.42 21.54 -5.11
C THR A 282 -31.56 22.98 -4.66
N MET A 283 -30.44 23.64 -4.39
CA MET A 283 -30.45 25.01 -3.90
C MET A 283 -29.29 25.81 -4.48
N GLN A 284 -29.58 27.05 -4.87
CA GLN A 284 -28.55 28.03 -5.17
C GLN A 284 -28.07 28.68 -3.87
N VAL A 285 -26.77 28.76 -3.68
CA VAL A 285 -26.17 29.27 -2.45
C VAL A 285 -26.10 30.79 -2.51
N TYR A 286 -27.00 31.44 -1.77
CA TYR A 286 -26.96 32.88 -1.50
C TYR A 286 -26.44 33.16 -0.08
N ASN A 287 -26.78 32.29 0.88
CA ASN A 287 -26.37 32.38 2.28
C ASN A 287 -25.91 31.00 2.78
N ILE A 288 -24.73 30.95 3.39
CA ILE A 288 -24.12 29.75 3.96
C ILE A 288 -25.01 29.10 5.05
N ASP A 289 -25.77 29.87 5.82
CA ASP A 289 -26.57 29.33 6.92
C ASP A 289 -27.77 28.50 6.43
N SER A 290 -28.33 28.84 5.27
CA SER A 290 -29.35 28.03 4.62
C SER A 290 -28.81 26.64 4.27
N VAL A 291 -27.56 26.57 3.78
CA VAL A 291 -26.91 25.31 3.43
C VAL A 291 -26.58 24.50 4.67
N LYS A 292 -26.11 25.13 5.76
CA LYS A 292 -25.88 24.44 7.04
C LYS A 292 -27.15 23.75 7.55
N LYS A 293 -28.31 24.40 7.44
CA LYS A 293 -29.61 23.81 7.82
C LYS A 293 -29.92 22.57 6.98
N THR A 294 -29.71 22.63 5.66
CA THR A 294 -29.94 21.50 4.74
C THR A 294 -28.93 20.36 4.95
N ILE A 295 -27.65 20.68 5.20
CA ILE A 295 -26.62 19.71 5.61
C ILE A 295 -27.08 18.97 6.87
N ASN A 296 -27.46 19.68 7.93
CA ASN A 296 -27.90 19.06 9.18
C ASN A 296 -29.20 18.25 9.04
N LYS A 297 -30.05 18.60 8.07
CA LYS A 297 -31.28 17.87 7.75
C LYS A 297 -30.96 16.50 7.14
N TYR A 298 -30.07 16.42 6.15
CA TYR A 298 -29.83 15.18 5.37
C TYR A 298 -28.60 14.37 5.81
N LEU A 299 -27.53 15.02 6.24
CA LEU A 299 -26.31 14.37 6.71
C LEU A 299 -26.43 14.01 8.19
N LYS A 300 -27.20 12.96 8.47
CA LYS A 300 -27.32 12.33 9.81
C LYS A 300 -26.61 10.98 9.84
N PRO A 301 -25.92 10.61 10.93
CA PRO A 301 -25.24 9.33 11.01
C PRO A 301 -26.22 8.16 11.03
N ILE A 302 -25.89 7.09 10.31
CA ILE A 302 -26.64 5.83 10.35
C ILE A 302 -25.75 4.77 10.95
N ARG A 303 -26.23 4.11 12.01
CA ARG A 303 -25.48 3.02 12.64
C ARG A 303 -25.42 1.83 11.69
N GLY A 304 -24.21 1.41 11.33
CA GLY A 304 -24.02 0.19 10.53
C GLY A 304 -22.61 0.03 10.00
N PHE A 305 -22.22 -1.22 9.74
CA PHE A 305 -20.93 -1.52 9.11
C PHE A 305 -20.90 -0.90 7.70
N PRO A 306 -19.76 -0.30 7.29
CA PRO A 306 -19.59 0.24 5.94
C PRO A 306 -19.95 -0.78 4.87
N ASN A 307 -20.62 -0.34 3.81
CA ASN A 307 -20.85 -1.23 2.67
C ASN A 307 -19.51 -1.45 1.93
N LEU A 308 -19.05 -2.69 1.85
CA LEU A 308 -17.82 -3.08 1.14
C LEU A 308 -18.11 -3.88 -0.14
N ASN A 309 -19.36 -3.89 -0.58
CA ASN A 309 -19.78 -4.54 -1.82
C ASN A 309 -19.70 -3.53 -2.98
N PHE A 310 -18.51 -3.40 -3.55
CA PHE A 310 -18.24 -2.53 -4.71
C PHE A 310 -18.72 -3.11 -6.05
N ARG A 311 -19.47 -4.22 -6.03
CA ARG A 311 -19.96 -4.87 -7.26
C ARG A 311 -21.00 -4.00 -7.97
N LYS A 312 -21.01 -4.11 -9.30
CA LYS A 312 -21.83 -3.32 -10.24
C LYS A 312 -23.27 -3.11 -9.73
N ARG A 313 -23.55 -1.92 -9.18
CA ARG A 313 -24.92 -1.44 -9.03
C ARG A 313 -25.56 -1.36 -10.42
N LYS A 314 -26.84 -1.73 -10.50
CA LYS A 314 -27.66 -1.45 -11.70
C LYS A 314 -27.73 0.06 -11.89
N GLU A 315 -27.67 0.49 -13.15
CA GLU A 315 -27.88 1.88 -13.50
C GLU A 315 -29.25 2.34 -13.01
N ASN A 316 -29.25 3.37 -12.17
CA ASN A 316 -30.47 4.01 -11.70
C ASN A 316 -30.71 5.28 -12.50
N LYS A 317 -31.98 5.68 -12.66
CA LYS A 317 -32.41 6.92 -13.35
C LYS A 317 -31.84 8.22 -12.73
N LEU A 318 -31.10 8.12 -11.64
CA LEU A 318 -30.49 9.22 -10.91
C LEU A 318 -29.53 10.05 -11.78
N ILE A 319 -28.66 9.39 -12.56
CA ILE A 319 -27.67 10.10 -13.38
C ILE A 319 -28.36 11.02 -14.39
N TYR A 320 -29.39 10.51 -15.05
CA TYR A 320 -30.22 11.30 -15.97
C TYR A 320 -30.87 12.51 -15.28
N GLN A 321 -31.38 12.33 -14.04
CA GLN A 321 -31.96 13.44 -13.27
C GLN A 321 -30.92 14.49 -12.90
N ILE A 322 -29.73 14.07 -12.44
CA ILE A 322 -28.63 14.98 -12.08
C ILE A 322 -28.18 15.75 -13.32
N ASN A 323 -27.91 15.05 -14.43
CA ASN A 323 -27.45 15.66 -15.66
C ASN A 323 -28.46 16.68 -16.21
N LYS A 324 -29.78 16.42 -16.14
CA LYS A 324 -30.80 17.39 -16.59
C LYS A 324 -30.74 18.74 -15.84
N ASN A 325 -30.29 18.75 -14.59
CA ASN A 325 -30.16 19.96 -13.77
C ASN A 325 -28.82 20.71 -14.01
N ILE A 326 -27.92 20.15 -14.80
CA ILE A 326 -26.59 20.72 -15.07
C ILE A 326 -26.58 21.33 -16.48
N VAL A 327 -26.27 22.63 -16.54
CA VAL A 327 -26.34 23.43 -17.78
C VAL A 327 -24.94 23.78 -18.34
N GLY A 328 -23.87 23.38 -17.64
CA GLY A 328 -22.48 23.67 -18.00
C GLY A 328 -21.60 23.85 -16.77
N GLY A 329 -20.32 24.21 -16.94
CA GLY A 329 -19.44 24.62 -15.84
C GLY A 329 -18.69 23.48 -15.15
N ASN A 330 -18.64 23.50 -13.83
CA ASN A 330 -17.86 22.52 -13.05
C ASN A 330 -18.78 21.73 -12.11
N VAL A 331 -18.52 20.42 -11.98
CA VAL A 331 -19.27 19.54 -11.07
C VAL A 331 -18.31 18.91 -10.08
N ILE A 332 -18.53 19.16 -8.79
CA ILE A 332 -17.81 18.52 -7.68
C ILE A 332 -18.77 17.54 -7.02
N ILE A 333 -18.45 16.25 -7.03
CA ILE A 333 -19.25 15.21 -6.36
C ILE A 333 -18.55 14.69 -5.11
N ILE A 334 -19.25 14.72 -3.98
CA ILE A 334 -18.78 14.22 -2.68
C ILE A 334 -19.54 12.92 -2.38
N THR A 335 -18.85 11.78 -2.50
CA THR A 335 -19.45 10.45 -2.38
C THR A 335 -18.40 9.38 -2.01
N ASP A 336 -18.75 8.09 -2.02
CA ASP A 336 -17.81 6.98 -1.98
C ASP A 336 -17.56 6.49 -3.42
N GLY A 337 -16.39 6.84 -3.97
CA GLY A 337 -16.07 6.61 -5.38
C GLY A 337 -16.17 5.15 -5.80
N ALA A 338 -15.72 4.23 -4.94
CA ALA A 338 -15.75 2.81 -5.26
C ALA A 338 -17.17 2.22 -5.21
N LEU A 339 -18.02 2.65 -4.28
CA LEU A 339 -19.41 2.19 -4.22
C LEU A 339 -20.26 2.64 -5.41
N ARG A 340 -19.91 3.78 -6.02
CA ARG A 340 -20.67 4.40 -7.13
C ARG A 340 -19.93 4.43 -8.45
N TYR A 341 -18.92 3.57 -8.62
CA TYR A 341 -18.04 3.53 -9.79
C TYR A 341 -18.76 3.65 -11.15
N ASN A 342 -19.73 2.77 -11.42
CA ASN A 342 -20.47 2.79 -12.69
C ASN A 342 -21.28 4.08 -12.88
N GLU A 343 -21.93 4.55 -11.81
CA GLU A 343 -22.75 5.76 -11.84
C GLU A 343 -21.88 6.99 -12.15
N LEU A 344 -20.67 7.05 -11.58
CA LEU A 344 -19.71 8.13 -11.80
C LEU A 344 -19.13 8.13 -13.22
N ILE A 345 -18.85 6.95 -13.79
CA ILE A 345 -18.40 6.84 -15.18
C ILE A 345 -19.46 7.34 -16.15
N ASN A 346 -20.73 6.98 -15.92
CA ASN A 346 -21.81 7.42 -16.78
C ASN A 346 -22.05 8.92 -16.67
N LEU A 347 -22.01 9.45 -15.44
CA LEU A 347 -22.08 10.89 -15.21
C LEU A 347 -20.95 11.62 -15.94
N HIS A 348 -19.71 11.13 -15.84
CA HIS A 348 -18.57 11.70 -16.53
C HIS A 348 -18.78 11.77 -18.05
N LYS A 349 -19.25 10.68 -18.66
CA LYS A 349 -19.56 10.64 -20.10
C LYS A 349 -20.63 11.66 -20.49
N GLU A 350 -21.71 11.73 -19.72
CA GLU A 350 -22.80 12.68 -19.98
C GLU A 350 -22.37 14.14 -19.81
N LEU A 351 -21.53 14.43 -18.83
CA LEU A 351 -21.00 15.78 -18.57
C LEU A 351 -19.98 16.23 -19.62
N LYS A 352 -19.14 15.31 -20.11
CA LYS A 352 -18.23 15.61 -21.23
C LYS A 352 -18.97 16.09 -22.48
N ASN A 353 -20.15 15.52 -22.77
CA ASN A 353 -20.98 15.95 -23.90
C ASN A 353 -21.50 17.39 -23.75
N LYS A 354 -21.48 17.95 -22.54
CA LYS A 354 -21.89 19.33 -22.23
C LYS A 354 -20.72 20.28 -21.98
N ASN A 355 -19.49 19.84 -22.23
CA ASN A 355 -18.27 20.59 -21.90
C ASN A 355 -18.19 20.95 -20.40
N THR A 356 -18.62 20.02 -19.54
CA THR A 356 -18.63 20.18 -18.08
C THR A 356 -17.61 19.23 -17.46
N ASP A 357 -16.74 19.76 -16.60
CA ASP A 357 -15.74 18.96 -15.91
C ASP A 357 -16.31 18.31 -14.64
N LEU A 358 -15.92 17.05 -14.38
CA LEU A 358 -16.30 16.30 -13.19
C LEU A 358 -15.09 16.09 -12.26
N TYR A 359 -15.24 16.51 -11.02
CA TYR A 359 -14.28 16.39 -9.93
C TYR A 359 -14.87 15.52 -8.83
N ILE A 360 -14.16 14.48 -8.40
CA ILE A 360 -14.64 13.52 -7.40
C ILE A 360 -13.88 13.67 -6.09
N ILE A 361 -14.63 13.86 -5.01
CA ILE A 361 -14.17 13.80 -3.63
C ILE A 361 -14.71 12.51 -3.04
N SER A 362 -13.90 11.47 -3.10
CA SER A 362 -14.21 10.14 -2.59
C SER A 362 -13.83 10.03 -1.12
N LEU A 363 -14.74 9.56 -0.26
CA LEU A 363 -14.41 9.21 1.12
C LEU A 363 -14.19 7.71 1.27
N ASN A 364 -13.08 7.34 1.93
CA ASN A 364 -12.75 5.95 2.19
C ASN A 364 -13.38 5.46 3.49
N SER A 365 -14.55 4.84 3.35
CA SER A 365 -15.32 4.31 4.49
C SER A 365 -14.57 3.28 5.34
N ILE A 366 -13.57 2.58 4.80
CA ILE A 366 -12.76 1.58 5.52
C ILE A 366 -11.87 2.26 6.57
N LEU A 367 -11.40 3.48 6.30
CA LEU A 367 -10.50 4.23 7.19
C LEU A 367 -11.20 4.76 8.45
N TYR A 368 -12.54 4.72 8.48
CA TYR A 368 -13.35 5.12 9.64
C TYR A 368 -13.69 3.94 10.57
N LEU A 369 -13.23 2.74 10.24
CA LEU A 369 -13.38 1.58 11.12
C LEU A 369 -12.58 1.77 12.41
N GLY A 370 -13.19 1.35 13.52
CA GLY A 370 -12.58 1.40 14.84
C GLY A 370 -11.78 0.14 15.18
N ASP A 371 -10.94 0.23 16.20
CA ASP A 371 -10.11 -0.89 16.66
C ASP A 371 -10.96 -2.12 17.08
N SER A 372 -12.17 -1.90 17.60
CA SER A 372 -13.11 -2.98 17.96
C SER A 372 -13.64 -3.79 16.77
N GLN A 373 -13.48 -3.30 15.54
CA GLN A 373 -13.94 -3.98 14.31
C GLN A 373 -12.80 -4.67 13.56
N LEU A 374 -11.56 -4.42 13.97
CA LEU A 374 -10.36 -4.96 13.39
C LEU A 374 -9.82 -6.04 14.33
N ASN A 375 -10.21 -7.29 14.08
CA ASN A 375 -9.73 -8.45 14.82
C ASN A 375 -9.03 -9.43 13.86
N LYS A 376 -8.39 -10.48 14.39
CA LYS A 376 -7.63 -11.44 13.57
C LYS A 376 -8.48 -12.05 12.44
N ASP A 377 -9.78 -12.24 12.65
CA ASP A 377 -10.68 -12.83 11.65
C ASP A 377 -11.21 -11.83 10.60
N THR A 378 -11.34 -10.55 10.94
CA THR A 378 -11.89 -9.51 10.05
C THR A 378 -10.82 -8.80 9.24
N ILE A 379 -9.59 -8.72 9.75
CA ILE A 379 -8.47 -8.02 9.08
C ILE A 379 -8.24 -8.55 7.66
N PRO A 380 -8.12 -9.87 7.40
CA PRO A 380 -7.90 -10.36 6.04
C PRO A 380 -9.02 -9.94 5.07
N LYS A 381 -10.28 -10.02 5.52
CA LYS A 381 -11.46 -9.65 4.72
C LYS A 381 -11.48 -8.15 4.40
N ILE A 382 -11.23 -7.31 5.40
CA ILE A 382 -11.21 -5.85 5.25
C ILE A 382 -10.04 -5.42 4.36
N TYR A 383 -8.87 -6.04 4.52
CA TYR A 383 -7.69 -5.74 3.71
C TYR A 383 -7.92 -6.09 2.24
N LYS A 384 -8.48 -7.27 1.94
CA LYS A 384 -8.84 -7.65 0.57
C LYS A 384 -9.80 -6.64 -0.06
N LYS A 385 -10.80 -6.16 0.70
CA LYS A 385 -11.73 -5.11 0.27
C LYS A 385 -11.07 -3.75 0.08
N TYR A 386 -10.08 -3.42 0.92
CA TYR A 386 -9.28 -2.21 0.74
C TYR A 386 -8.49 -2.24 -0.57
N ILE A 387 -7.81 -3.35 -0.90
CA ILE A 387 -7.10 -3.49 -2.17
C ILE A 387 -8.07 -3.39 -3.36
N GLU A 388 -9.21 -4.08 -3.31
CA GLU A 388 -10.25 -4.01 -4.35
C GLU A 388 -10.70 -2.56 -4.57
N ARG A 389 -10.90 -1.80 -3.48
CA ARG A 389 -11.26 -0.39 -3.53
C ARG A 389 -10.17 0.46 -4.20
N GLU A 390 -8.91 0.32 -3.79
CA GLU A 390 -7.80 1.14 -4.32
C GLU A 390 -7.67 0.95 -5.85
N GLN A 391 -7.86 -0.28 -6.34
CA GLN A 391 -7.88 -0.55 -7.78
C GLN A 391 -9.00 0.22 -8.50
N ILE A 392 -10.20 0.26 -7.92
CA ILE A 392 -11.35 0.99 -8.48
C ILE A 392 -11.11 2.51 -8.47
N ILE A 393 -10.57 3.06 -7.39
CA ILE A 393 -10.23 4.49 -7.29
C ILE A 393 -9.16 4.86 -8.32
N ASN A 394 -8.14 4.01 -8.52
CA ASN A 394 -7.14 4.24 -9.56
C ASN A 394 -7.75 4.24 -10.97
N GLN A 395 -8.69 3.34 -11.26
CA GLN A 395 -9.43 3.34 -12.52
C GLN A 395 -10.26 4.62 -12.71
N LEU A 396 -10.93 5.11 -11.66
CA LEU A 396 -11.65 6.39 -11.71
C LEU A 396 -10.69 7.54 -12.00
N ASN A 397 -9.54 7.58 -11.35
CA ASN A 397 -8.54 8.63 -11.51
C ASN A 397 -8.02 8.77 -12.95
N TYR A 398 -7.92 7.67 -13.70
CA TYR A 398 -7.59 7.72 -15.13
C TYR A 398 -8.67 8.40 -15.98
N LEU A 399 -9.92 8.40 -15.53
CA LEU A 399 -11.05 8.93 -16.28
C LEU A 399 -11.39 10.37 -15.88
N CYS A 400 -11.43 10.63 -14.58
CA CYS A 400 -11.81 11.90 -13.98
C CYS A 400 -10.99 12.16 -12.69
N PRO A 401 -10.59 13.42 -12.43
CA PRO A 401 -9.86 13.77 -11.21
C PRO A 401 -10.59 13.30 -9.95
N THR A 402 -9.96 12.40 -9.18
CA THR A 402 -10.55 11.77 -7.98
C THR A 402 -9.60 11.85 -6.78
N ILE A 403 -10.03 12.53 -5.72
CA ILE A 403 -9.32 12.57 -4.44
C ILE A 403 -9.96 11.56 -3.51
N ASP A 404 -9.19 10.61 -2.97
CA ASP A 404 -9.67 9.70 -1.91
C ASP A 404 -9.22 10.22 -0.54
N ILE A 405 -10.16 10.31 0.39
CA ILE A 405 -10.03 11.06 1.65
C ILE A 405 -10.26 10.15 2.84
N GLY A 406 -9.36 10.23 3.81
CA GLY A 406 -9.47 9.61 5.12
C GLY A 406 -9.85 10.58 6.25
N PRO A 407 -10.04 10.07 7.47
CA PRO A 407 -10.53 10.85 8.62
C PRO A 407 -9.61 11.99 9.09
N LYS A 408 -8.34 12.01 8.66
CA LYS A 408 -7.34 13.02 9.09
C LYS A 408 -7.08 14.09 8.03
N ASP A 409 -7.55 13.88 6.81
CA ASP A 409 -7.34 14.80 5.71
C ASP A 409 -8.30 15.97 5.87
N LYS A 410 -7.78 17.20 5.82
CA LYS A 410 -8.62 18.40 5.84
C LYS A 410 -8.62 19.00 4.45
N ILE A 411 -9.80 19.32 3.93
CA ILE A 411 -9.93 20.14 2.73
C ILE A 411 -10.29 21.57 3.15
N GLY A 412 -9.48 22.53 2.73
CA GLY A 412 -9.58 23.93 3.14
C GLY A 412 -8.62 24.22 4.29
N GLY A 413 -7.72 25.19 4.06
CA GLY A 413 -6.82 25.71 5.09
C GLY A 413 -7.61 26.27 6.28
N LYS A 414 -6.91 26.39 7.42
CA LYS A 414 -7.39 26.72 8.78
C LYS A 414 -8.71 27.53 8.81
N LEU A 415 -9.68 27.00 9.57
CA LEU A 415 -10.81 27.73 10.15
C LEU A 415 -10.36 29.02 10.81
#